data_AF-A0A800DU40-F1
#
_entry.id   AF-A0A800DU40-F1
#
_cell.length_a   1.000
_cell.length_b   1.000
_cell.length_c   1.000
_cell.angle_alpha   90.00
_cell.angle_beta   90.00
_cell.angle_gamma   90.00
#
_symmetry.space_group_name_H-M   'P 1'
#
loop_
_entity.id
_entity.type
_entity.pdbx_description
1 polymer ?
#
loop_
_entity_poly.entity_id
_entity_poly.type
_entity_poly.pdbx_seq_one_letter_code
_entity_poly.pdbx_strand_id
1 'polypeptide(L)'
;YWRSFTYAEDTLAGSKLATRGDAYEVWFTKELIGKTLTAQIRYTYIDYKYTGSNGFFANGGAPVKVDSAFGRAFDAIDTAQDLRFYIRYRY
;
A
#
# COMPACT_ATOMS: atom_id res chain seq x y z
N TYR A 1 -14.77 14.60 -1.78
CA TYR A 1 -13.94 13.67 -2.56
C TYR A 1 -12.53 13.68 -1.99
N TRP A 2 -12.00 12.52 -1.57
CA TRP A 2 -10.62 12.40 -1.09
C TRP A 2 -9.69 12.05 -2.25
N ARG A 3 -8.54 12.72 -2.35
CA ARG A 3 -7.53 12.50 -3.39
C ARG A 3 -6.41 11.65 -2.81
N SER A 4 -6.06 10.55 -3.48
CA SER A 4 -4.79 9.89 -3.17
C SER A 4 -3.66 10.82 -3.58
N PHE A 5 -2.58 10.86 -2.80
CA PHE A 5 -1.35 11.55 -3.19
C PHE A 5 -0.35 10.60 -3.88
N THR A 6 -0.66 9.30 -3.97
CA THR A 6 0.10 8.30 -4.75
C THR A 6 -0.62 7.94 -6.04
N TYR A 7 -0.88 8.95 -6.88
CA TYR A 7 -1.38 8.71 -8.23
C TYR A 7 -0.35 7.92 -9.06
N ALA A 8 -0.82 6.98 -9.88
CA ALA A 8 0.00 6.08 -10.70
C ALA A 8 0.88 5.09 -9.92
N GLU A 9 0.47 4.75 -8.70
CA GLU A 9 1.07 3.65 -7.97
C GLU A 9 0.72 2.30 -8.62
N ASP A 10 1.74 1.62 -9.15
CA ASP A 10 1.61 0.39 -9.94
C ASP A 10 1.67 -0.89 -9.07
N THR A 11 1.85 -0.73 -7.75
CA THR A 11 1.88 -1.86 -6.80
C THR A 11 0.51 -2.10 -6.18
N LEU A 12 0.06 -3.35 -6.17
CA LEU A 12 -1.20 -3.77 -5.51
C LEU A 12 -1.22 -3.45 -4.00
N ALA A 13 -0.07 -3.61 -3.35
CA ALA A 13 0.19 -3.12 -2.00
C ALA A 13 0.74 -1.69 -2.08
N GLY A 14 -0.12 -0.76 -2.45
CA GLY A 14 0.24 0.63 -2.60
C GLY A 14 0.75 1.29 -1.30
N SER A 15 0.77 2.61 -1.28
CA SER A 15 1.29 3.36 -0.16
C SER A 15 0.38 3.17 1.02
N LYS A 16 0.92 2.61 2.10
CA LYS A 16 0.21 2.47 3.38
C LYS A 16 -0.42 3.79 3.86
N LEU A 17 0.16 4.92 3.48
CA LEU A 17 -0.33 6.26 3.87
C LEU A 17 -1.49 6.72 2.98
N ALA A 18 -1.65 6.12 1.80
CA ALA A 18 -2.78 6.35 0.91
C ALA A 18 -3.91 5.30 1.08
N THR A 19 -3.74 4.35 2.00
CA THR A 19 -4.75 3.33 2.32
C THR A 19 -6.03 3.97 2.85
N ARG A 20 -7.18 3.50 2.33
CA ARG A 20 -8.51 3.83 2.83
C ARG A 20 -9.06 2.68 3.66
N GLY A 21 -8.53 2.55 4.87
CA GLY A 21 -8.74 1.41 5.74
C GLY A 21 -7.63 1.35 6.76
N ASP A 22 -7.20 0.16 7.12
CA ASP A 22 -6.18 -0.06 8.14
C ASP A 22 -4.90 -0.63 7.50
N ALA A 23 -3.75 -0.09 7.88
CA ALA A 23 -2.46 -0.55 7.38
C ALA A 23 -1.50 -0.82 8.54
N TYR A 24 -0.88 -2.00 8.52
CA TYR A 24 0.01 -2.50 9.54
C TYR A 24 1.37 -2.77 8.91
N GLU A 25 2.43 -2.27 9.52
CA GLU A 25 3.79 -2.50 9.06
C GLU A 25 4.69 -2.90 10.22
N VAL A 26 5.47 -3.95 9.99
CA VAL A 26 6.56 -4.36 10.88
C VAL A 26 7.85 -4.42 10.08
N TRP A 27 8.92 -3.91 10.66
CA TRP A 27 10.24 -3.93 10.04
C TRP A 27 11.30 -4.28 11.06
N PHE A 28 12.32 -4.99 10.58
CA PHE A 28 13.51 -5.28 11.35
C PHE A 28 14.74 -4.90 10.52
N THR A 29 15.59 -4.08 11.11
CA THR A 29 16.84 -3.63 10.48
C THR A 29 18.01 -4.12 11.31
N LYS A 30 18.99 -4.74 10.64
CA LYS A 30 20.20 -5.24 11.26
C LYS A 30 21.42 -4.61 10.61
N GLU A 31 22.30 -4.07 11.43
CA GLU A 31 23.65 -3.68 11.04
C GLU A 31 24.47 -4.95 10.77
N LEU A 32 24.89 -5.16 9.52
CA LEU A 32 25.73 -6.30 9.13
C LEU A 32 27.21 -5.96 9.31
N ILE A 33 27.62 -4.77 8.86
CA ILE A 33 28.99 -4.26 9.00
C ILE A 33 28.89 -2.80 9.45
N GLY A 34 28.86 -2.61 10.77
CA GLY A 34 28.61 -1.30 11.39
C GLY A 34 27.47 -0.55 10.72
N LYS A 35 27.67 0.76 10.49
CA LYS A 35 26.70 1.63 9.81
C LYS A 35 26.87 1.69 8.28
N THR A 36 27.75 0.86 7.72
CA THR A 36 28.14 0.87 6.31
C THR A 36 27.31 -0.12 5.50
N LEU A 37 26.99 -1.27 6.10
CA LEU A 37 26.14 -2.30 5.48
C LEU A 37 25.00 -2.67 6.41
N THR A 38 23.76 -2.39 6.02
CA THR A 38 22.56 -2.70 6.79
C THR A 38 21.62 -3.58 5.97
N ALA A 39 21.06 -4.62 6.58
CA ALA A 39 19.98 -5.40 6.00
C ALA A 39 18.64 -5.01 6.65
N GLN A 40 17.57 -5.01 5.87
CA GLN A 40 16.22 -4.82 6.37
C GLN A 40 15.28 -5.85 5.76
N ILE A 41 14.40 -6.37 6.61
CA ILE A 41 13.17 -7.06 6.24
C ILE A 41 11.98 -6.19 6.66
N ARG A 42 10.99 -6.11 5.79
CA ARG A 42 9.74 -5.37 6.05
C ARG A 42 8.55 -6.19 5.57
N TYR A 43 7.54 -6.28 6.41
CA TYR A 43 6.24 -6.83 6.06
C TYR A 43 5.16 -5.78 6.26
N THR A 44 4.32 -5.58 5.25
CA THR A 44 3.21 -4.65 5.26
C THR A 44 1.93 -5.41 4.92
N TYR A 45 0.91 -5.25 5.77
CA TYR A 45 -0.44 -5.77 5.55
C TYR A 45 -1.41 -4.60 5.47
N ILE A 46 -2.28 -4.60 4.46
CA ILE A 46 -3.25 -3.54 4.21
C ILE A 46 -4.64 -4.17 4.10
N ASP A 47 -5.59 -3.60 4.83
CA ASP A 47 -7.02 -3.90 4.80
C ASP A 47 -7.77 -2.68 4.26
N TYR A 48 -8.40 -2.83 3.09
CA TYR A 48 -9.08 -1.75 2.38
C TYR A 48 -10.58 -1.73 2.70
N LYS A 49 -11.05 -0.64 3.32
CA LYS A 49 -12.48 -0.40 3.50
C LYS A 49 -13.12 0.20 2.24
N TYR A 50 -12.34 0.90 1.42
CA TYR A 50 -12.80 1.56 0.19
C TYR A 50 -11.80 1.42 -0.95
N THR A 51 -12.31 1.35 -2.19
CA THR A 51 -11.52 1.30 -3.43
C THR A 51 -10.67 2.57 -3.65
N GLY A 52 -9.61 2.43 -4.45
CA GLY A 52 -8.80 3.55 -4.92
C GLY A 52 -9.60 4.49 -5.82
N SER A 53 -9.51 5.80 -5.56
CA SER A 53 -10.17 6.86 -6.36
C SER A 53 -9.31 7.18 -7.58
N ASN A 54 -9.09 6.17 -8.41
CA ASN A 54 -8.10 6.20 -9.50
C ASN A 54 -8.60 6.93 -10.75
N GLY A 55 -9.88 7.32 -10.80
CA GLY A 55 -10.43 8.13 -11.89
C GLY A 55 -9.80 9.53 -11.98
N PHE A 56 -9.37 9.91 -13.19
CA PHE A 56 -8.82 11.24 -13.48
C PHE A 56 -9.96 12.26 -13.69
N PHE A 57 -10.40 12.85 -12.57
CA PHE A 57 -11.50 13.83 -12.49
C PHE A 57 -12.88 13.29 -12.94
N ALA A 58 -13.89 13.45 -12.08
CA ALA A 58 -15.28 12.99 -12.28
C ALA A 58 -15.45 11.44 -12.31
N ASN A 59 -15.81 10.85 -13.45
CA ASN A 59 -16.32 9.48 -13.53
C ASN A 59 -15.25 8.44 -13.10
N GLY A 60 -15.58 7.58 -12.14
CA GLY A 60 -14.63 6.63 -11.52
C GLY A 60 -13.76 7.19 -10.38
N GLY A 61 -14.01 8.44 -9.94
CA GLY A 61 -13.30 9.07 -8.81
C GLY A 61 -14.00 8.95 -7.44
N ALA A 62 -15.20 8.38 -7.38
CA ALA A 62 -15.88 8.17 -6.10
C ALA A 62 -15.37 6.88 -5.44
N PRO A 63 -14.84 6.91 -4.21
CA PRO A 63 -14.53 5.69 -3.48
C PRO A 63 -15.78 4.86 -3.27
N VAL A 64 -15.68 3.57 -3.55
CA VAL A 64 -16.75 2.60 -3.29
C VAL A 64 -16.30 1.70 -2.16
N LYS A 65 -17.21 1.33 -1.25
CA LYS A 65 -16.88 0.35 -0.20
C LYS A 65 -16.58 -0.99 -0.84
N VAL A 66 -15.51 -1.65 -0.41
CA VAL A 66 -15.12 -2.97 -0.93
C VAL A 66 -16.24 -4.00 -0.70
N ASP A 67 -16.87 -3.97 0.48
CA ASP A 67 -17.95 -4.87 0.88
C ASP A 67 -19.32 -4.63 0.18
N SER A 68 -19.44 -3.56 -0.62
CA SER A 68 -20.69 -3.21 -1.28
C SER A 68 -20.96 -4.10 -2.51
N ALA A 69 -22.21 -4.16 -2.96
CA ALA A 69 -22.57 -4.88 -4.18
C ALA A 69 -21.77 -4.42 -5.40
N PHE A 70 -21.47 -3.12 -5.50
CA PHE A 70 -20.64 -2.56 -6.55
C PHE A 70 -19.17 -2.94 -6.36
N GLY A 71 -18.63 -2.85 -5.14
CA GLY A 71 -17.25 -3.28 -4.85
C GLY A 71 -17.00 -4.74 -5.23
N ARG A 72 -17.92 -5.64 -4.87
CA ARG A 72 -17.85 -7.05 -5.25
C ARG A 72 -18.03 -7.30 -6.75
N ALA A 73 -18.89 -6.54 -7.43
CA ALA A 73 -19.13 -6.69 -8.86
C ALA A 73 -17.90 -6.31 -9.71
N PHE A 74 -17.00 -5.47 -9.18
CA PHE A 74 -15.77 -5.03 -9.82
C PHE A 74 -14.51 -5.65 -9.21
N ASP A 75 -14.66 -6.73 -8.44
CA ASP A 75 -13.57 -7.45 -7.77
C ASP A 75 -12.60 -6.52 -7.02
N ALA A 76 -13.19 -5.63 -6.20
CA ALA A 76 -12.44 -4.68 -5.41
C ALA A 76 -11.45 -5.40 -4.49
N ILE A 77 -10.19 -4.95 -4.49
CA ILE A 77 -9.14 -5.49 -3.64
C ILE A 77 -9.50 -5.21 -2.17
N ASP A 78 -9.68 -6.29 -1.40
CA ASP A 78 -10.01 -6.25 0.02
C ASP A 78 -8.75 -6.15 0.89
N THR A 79 -7.72 -6.93 0.55
CA THR A 79 -6.47 -6.94 1.31
C THR A 79 -5.26 -6.99 0.38
N ALA A 80 -4.14 -6.41 0.82
CA ALA A 80 -2.85 -6.50 0.12
C ALA A 80 -1.71 -6.73 1.10
N GLN A 81 -0.69 -7.46 0.64
CA GLN A 81 0.48 -7.82 1.44
C GLN A 81 1.76 -7.55 0.64
N ASP A 82 2.77 -6.95 1.27
CA ASP A 82 4.11 -6.73 0.72
C ASP A 82 5.15 -7.31 1.70
N LEU A 83 5.98 -8.22 1.21
CA LEU A 83 7.16 -8.70 1.93
C LEU A 83 8.40 -8.28 1.16
N ARG A 84 9.22 -7.43 1.78
CA ARG A 84 10.41 -6.85 1.15
C ARG A 84 11.66 -7.13 1.95
N PHE A 85 12.71 -7.51 1.24
CA PHE A 85 14.05 -7.65 1.76
C PHE A 85 14.99 -6.73 0.97
N TYR A 86 15.87 -6.03 1.66
CA TYR A 86 16.95 -5.31 0.99
C TYR A 86 18.20 -5.23 1.84
N ILE A 87 19.32 -5.07 1.15
CA ILE A 87 20.62 -4.71 1.72
C ILE A 87 20.94 -3.30 1.22
N ARG A 88 21.38 -2.44 2.13
CA ARG A 88 21.80 -1.07 1.84
C ARG A 88 23.26 -0.91 2.21
N TYR A 89 24.05 -0.45 1.24
CA TYR A 89 25.42 -0.03 1.43
C TYR A 89 25.48 1.51 1.45
N ARG A 90 26.20 2.08 2.42
CA ARG A 90 26.43 3.53 2.56
C ARG A 90 27.93 3.81 2.49
N TYR A 91 28.35 4.61 1.51
CA TYR A 91 29.71 5.10 1.33
C TYR A 91 30.01 6.32 2.22
#